data_AF-A0A6G4ZZS3-F1
#
_entry.id   AF-A0A6G4ZZS3-F1
#
_cell.length_a   1.000
_cell.length_b   1.000
_cell.length_c   1.000
_cell.angle_alpha   90.00
_cell.angle_beta   90.00
_cell.angle_gamma   90.00
#
_symmetry.space_group_name_H-M   'P 1'
#
loop_
_entity.id
_entity.type
_entity.pdbx_description
1 polymer ?
#
loop_
_entity_poly.entity_id
_entity_poly.type
_entity_poly.pdbx_seq_one_letter_code
_entity_poly.pdbx_strand_id
1 'polypeptide(L)'
;MTLRTFVEIGRVVYLTHGKYRGRLCSIVNIVDQNRAVVDGPETGVPRQAVPFKHMRLTRQKSESLWAHPHKLYERPGRRMMLLKSGMSLHWPKSLLLVVW
;
A
#
# COMPACT_ATOMS: atom_id res chain seq x y z
N MET A 1 7.69 15.18 23.11
CA MET A 1 8.00 13.93 22.37
C MET A 1 7.57 14.11 20.93
N THR A 2 8.47 13.92 19.96
CA THR A 2 8.14 14.08 18.54
C THR A 2 7.53 12.79 17.98
N LEU A 3 6.26 12.85 17.58
CA LEU A 3 5.65 11.78 16.77
C LEU A 3 6.36 11.78 15.41
N ARG A 4 7.08 10.70 15.08
CA ARG A 4 7.88 10.59 13.84
C ARG A 4 7.11 9.98 12.67
N THR A 5 5.96 9.37 12.96
CA THR A 5 5.13 8.65 11.97
C THR A 5 3.68 9.08 12.13
N PHE A 6 3.15 9.72 11.09
CA PHE A 6 1.76 10.17 11.04
C PHE A 6 0.95 9.27 10.12
N VAL A 7 -0.35 9.19 10.42
CA VAL A 7 -1.33 8.57 9.53
C VAL A 7 -1.67 9.59 8.46
N GLU A 8 -1.27 9.31 7.23
CA GLU A 8 -1.49 10.18 6.08
C GLU A 8 -1.87 9.35 4.86
N ILE A 9 -2.63 9.97 3.97
CA ILE A 9 -2.87 9.45 2.62
C ILE A 9 -1.51 9.36 1.91
N GLY A 10 -1.18 8.16 1.43
CA GLY A 10 0.08 7.86 0.73
C GLY A 10 1.12 7.22 1.62
N ARG A 11 0.83 7.05 2.91
CA ARG A 11 1.74 6.36 3.82
C ARG A 11 1.79 4.87 3.50
N VAL A 12 2.99 4.31 3.47
CA VAL A 12 3.18 2.86 3.36
C VAL A 12 3.04 2.24 4.75
N VAL A 13 2.22 1.20 4.84
CA VAL A 13 1.89 0.46 6.05
C VAL A 13 2.19 -1.02 5.87
N TYR A 14 2.59 -1.64 6.97
CA TYR A 14 2.79 -3.08 7.06
C TYR A 14 1.62 -3.71 7.82
N LEU A 15 0.98 -4.73 7.24
CA LEU A 15 -0.13 -5.44 7.86
C LEU A 15 0.38 -6.48 8.88
N THR A 16 0.00 -6.32 10.14
CA THR A 16 0.40 -7.22 11.23
C THR A 16 -0.57 -8.36 11.47
N HIS A 17 -1.85 -8.19 11.09
CA HIS A 17 -2.92 -9.17 11.32
C HIS A 17 -3.81 -9.35 10.10
N GLY A 18 -4.63 -10.42 10.11
CA GLY A 18 -5.60 -10.74 9.08
C GLY A 18 -5.03 -11.57 7.92
N LYS A 19 -5.85 -11.78 6.89
CA LYS A 19 -5.55 -12.62 5.71
C LYS A 19 -4.29 -12.18 4.94
N TYR A 20 -3.94 -10.90 5.03
CA TYR A 20 -2.83 -10.29 4.30
C TYR A 20 -1.66 -9.88 5.21
N ARG A 21 -1.54 -10.55 6.38
CA ARG A 21 -0.42 -10.35 7.30
C ARG A 21 0.91 -10.53 6.57
N GLY A 22 1.87 -9.66 6.89
CA GLY A 22 3.20 -9.70 6.30
C GLY A 22 3.36 -8.89 5.02
N ARG A 23 2.29 -8.30 4.50
CA ARG A 23 2.31 -7.54 3.25
C ARG A 23 2.36 -6.04 3.50
N LEU A 24 2.99 -5.34 2.57
CA LEU A 24 3.03 -3.89 2.51
C LEU A 24 1.86 -3.36 1.68
N CYS A 25 1.27 -2.26 2.13
CA CYS A 25 0.16 -1.59 1.46
C CYS A 25 0.33 -0.07 1.61
N SER A 26 -0.39 0.72 0.83
CA SER A 26 -0.50 2.17 1.02
C SER A 26 -1.88 2.55 1.55
N ILE A 27 -1.95 3.57 2.40
CA ILE A 27 -3.23 4.15 2.84
C ILE A 27 -3.75 5.05 1.73
N VAL A 28 -4.90 4.69 1.14
CA VAL A 28 -5.55 5.46 0.07
C VAL A 28 -6.51 6.50 0.65
N ASN A 29 -7.27 6.12 1.67
CA ASN A 29 -8.26 6.99 2.29
C ASN A 29 -8.43 6.65 3.78
N ILE A 30 -8.82 7.62 4.59
CA ILE A 30 -9.13 7.46 6.01
C ILE A 30 -10.66 7.49 6.14
N VAL A 31 -11.24 6.40 6.64
CA VAL A 31 -12.71 6.28 6.74
C VAL A 31 -13.19 6.87 8.05
N ASP A 32 -12.53 6.47 9.14
CA ASP A 32 -12.86 6.88 10.49
C ASP A 32 -11.58 6.93 11.34
N GLN A 33 -11.70 7.29 12.62
CA GLN A 33 -10.56 7.41 13.54
C GLN A 33 -9.84 6.08 13.78
N ASN A 34 -10.50 4.95 13.55
CA ASN A 34 -10.01 3.61 13.86
C ASN A 34 -9.65 2.78 12.61
N ARG A 35 -10.01 3.24 11.39
CA ARG A 35 -9.88 2.48 10.14
C ARG A 35 -9.47 3.36 8.96
N ALA A 36 -8.67 2.77 8.08
CA ALA A 36 -8.31 3.33 6.79
C ALA A 36 -8.53 2.32 5.66
N VAL A 37 -8.81 2.82 4.46
CA VAL A 37 -8.79 2.04 3.23
C VAL A 37 -7.35 1.91 2.79
N VAL A 38 -6.87 0.66 2.69
CA VAL A 38 -5.54 0.32 2.20
C VAL A 38 -5.63 -0.33 0.83
N ASP A 39 -4.59 -0.16 0.03
CA ASP A 39 -4.46 -0.76 -1.30
C ASP A 39 -3.02 -1.24 -1.53
N GLY A 40 -2.85 -2.34 -2.25
CA GLY A 40 -1.56 -2.99 -2.46
C GLY A 40 -1.56 -3.85 -3.72
N PRO A 41 -1.69 -3.26 -4.92
CA PRO A 41 -1.83 -4.02 -6.16
C PRO A 41 -0.59 -4.88 -6.47
N GLU A 42 0.61 -4.40 -6.14
CA GLU A 42 1.86 -5.14 -6.34
C GLU A 42 2.03 -6.27 -5.32
N THR A 43 1.59 -6.05 -4.09
CA THR A 43 1.64 -7.05 -3.01
C THR A 43 0.42 -7.98 -3.01
N GLY A 44 -0.54 -7.79 -3.94
CA GLY A 44 -1.74 -8.59 -4.06
C GLY A 44 -2.74 -8.42 -2.92
N VAL A 45 -2.69 -7.28 -2.22
CA VAL A 45 -3.69 -6.89 -1.22
C VAL A 45 -4.77 -6.08 -1.93
N PRO A 46 -6.02 -6.58 -1.99
CA PRO A 46 -7.11 -5.84 -2.62
C PRO A 46 -7.47 -4.62 -1.77
N ARG A 47 -8.10 -3.64 -2.41
CA ARG A 47 -8.57 -2.45 -1.72
C ARG A 47 -9.61 -2.81 -0.66
N GLN A 48 -9.29 -2.57 0.60
CA GLN A 48 -10.15 -2.94 1.72
C GLN A 48 -9.95 -2.00 2.91
N ALA A 49 -10.94 -1.92 3.78
CA ALA A 49 -10.87 -1.12 5.00
C ALA A 49 -10.26 -1.93 6.16
N VAL A 50 -9.11 -1.49 6.66
CA VAL A 50 -8.35 -2.14 7.74
C VAL A 50 -8.25 -1.22 8.95
N PRO A 51 -8.42 -1.74 10.18
CA PRO A 51 -8.25 -0.95 11.40
C PRO A 51 -6.78 -0.59 11.65
N PHE A 52 -6.51 0.60 12.21
CA PHE A 52 -5.15 1.06 12.55
C PHE A 52 -4.40 0.11 13.46
N LYS A 53 -5.10 -0.60 14.34
CA LYS A 53 -4.51 -1.61 15.24
C LYS A 53 -3.84 -2.77 14.51
N HIS A 54 -4.26 -3.07 13.28
CA HIS A 54 -3.75 -4.19 12.48
C HIS A 54 -2.65 -3.76 11.50
N MET A 55 -2.14 -2.54 11.62
CA MET A 55 -1.09 -2.05 10.75
C MET A 55 -0.02 -1.27 11.51
N ARG A 56 1.22 -1.40 11.02
CA ARG A 56 2.37 -0.64 11.50
C ARG A 56 2.76 0.38 10.44
N LEU A 57 2.84 1.64 10.86
CA LEU A 57 3.27 2.74 10.00
C LEU A 57 4.77 2.61 9.72
N THR A 58 5.15 2.70 8.44
CA THR A 58 6.57 2.79 8.06
C THR A 58 7.00 4.25 7.93
N ARG A 59 8.31 4.47 7.76
CA ARG A 59 8.86 5.80 7.46
C ARG A 59 8.55 6.26 6.02
N GLN A 60 8.25 5.32 5.13
CA GLN A 60 8.11 5.58 3.70
C GLN A 60 6.73 6.16 3.38
N LYS A 61 6.73 7.16 2.48
CA LYS A 61 5.53 7.76 1.92
C LYS A 61 5.60 7.62 0.40
N SER A 62 4.58 7.01 -0.18
CA SER A 62 4.35 6.97 -1.61
C SER A 62 3.43 8.14 -1.98
N GLU A 63 3.90 9.03 -2.84
CA GLU A 63 3.14 10.19 -3.31
C GLU A 63 2.07 9.83 -4.37
N SER A 64 2.20 8.64 -4.96
CA SER A 64 1.30 8.15 -6.00
C SER A 64 -0.01 7.61 -5.43
N LEU A 65 -1.01 8.46 -5.28
CA LEU A 65 -2.39 8.01 -4.99
C LEU A 65 -3.47 8.51 -5.93
N TRP A 66 -3.13 9.38 -6.87
CA TRP A 66 -4.11 9.90 -7.83
C TRP A 66 -4.33 8.97 -9.05
N ALA A 67 -3.33 8.18 -9.44
CA ALA A 67 -3.26 7.66 -10.81
C ALA A 67 -3.82 6.25 -11.07
N HIS A 68 -4.36 5.53 -10.08
CA HIS A 68 -4.69 4.10 -10.28
C HIS A 68 -6.16 3.76 -9.96
N PRO A 69 -7.03 3.75 -10.98
CA PRO A 69 -8.37 3.17 -10.89
C PRO A 69 -8.29 1.68 -10.53
N HIS A 70 -9.03 1.25 -9.48
CA HIS A 70 -9.08 -0.14 -9.01
C HIS A 70 -9.34 -1.16 -10.13
N LYS A 71 -10.17 -0.78 -11.11
CA LYS A 71 -10.57 -1.59 -12.26
C LYS A 71 -9.41 -2.00 -13.19
N LEU A 72 -8.24 -1.37 -13.10
CA LEU A 72 -7.08 -1.73 -13.92
C LEU A 72 -6.41 -3.04 -13.46
N TYR A 73 -6.47 -3.37 -12.16
CA TYR A 73 -5.78 -4.54 -11.60
C TYR A 73 -6.62 -5.84 -11.66
N GLU A 74 -7.93 -5.73 -11.86
CA GLU A 74 -8.87 -6.87 -11.86
C GLU A 74 -8.92 -7.63 -13.20
N ARG A 75 -8.54 -7.00 -14.32
CA ARG A 75 -8.58 -7.65 -15.64
C ARG A 75 -7.28 -8.42 -15.93
N PRO A 76 -7.32 -9.74 -16.14
CA PRO A 76 -6.16 -10.49 -16.61
C PRO A 76 -5.73 -9.95 -17.98
N GLY A 77 -4.50 -9.44 -18.08
CA GLY A 77 -3.90 -8.96 -19.35
C GLY A 77 -3.38 -7.52 -19.35
N ARG A 78 -3.87 -6.61 -18.48
CA ARG A 78 -3.35 -5.22 -18.46
C ARG A 78 -2.11 -5.01 -17.60
N ARG A 79 -1.80 -5.93 -16.69
CA ARG A 79 -0.56 -5.91 -15.87
C ARG A 79 0.70 -5.81 -16.74
N MET A 80 0.66 -6.41 -17.93
CA MET A 80 1.77 -6.38 -18.89
C MET A 80 1.93 -5.02 -19.59
N MET A 81 0.84 -4.25 -19.80
CA MET A 81 0.89 -2.92 -20.41
C MET A 81 1.58 -1.90 -19.50
N LEU A 82 1.31 -1.96 -18.19
CA LEU A 82 1.94 -1.08 -17.20
C LEU A 82 3.42 -1.39 -17.01
N LEU A 83 3.81 -2.68 -17.09
CA LEU A 83 5.21 -3.08 -17.09
C LEU A 83 5.97 -2.59 -18.33
N LYS A 84 5.27 -2.51 -19.48
CA LYS A 84 5.82 -2.01 -20.75
C LYS A 84 5.82 -0.48 -20.87
N SER A 85 4.93 0.23 -20.18
CA SER A 85 4.80 1.69 -20.27
C SER A 85 5.82 2.46 -19.41
N GLY A 86 6.87 1.81 -18.90
CA GLY A 86 7.90 2.45 -18.08
C GLY A 86 7.42 3.01 -16.74
N MET A 87 6.14 2.78 -16.39
CA MET A 87 5.56 3.13 -15.09
C MET A 87 5.88 2.02 -14.09
N SER A 88 7.16 1.66 -13.95
CA SER A 88 7.61 0.95 -12.75
C SER A 88 7.57 1.96 -11.62
N LEU A 89 6.47 2.00 -10.88
CA LEU A 89 6.44 2.80 -9.67
C LEU A 89 7.60 2.37 -8.78
N HIS A 90 8.44 3.34 -8.50
CA HIS A 90 9.71 3.21 -7.82
C HIS A 90 9.49 2.74 -6.38
N TRP A 91 9.36 1.44 -6.20
CA TRP A 91 9.68 0.82 -4.92
C TRP A 91 11.20 0.61 -4.93
N PRO A 92 11.96 1.24 -4.02
CA PRO A 92 13.37 0.90 -3.93
C PRO A 92 13.45 -0.60 -3.60
N LYS A 93 14.20 -1.34 -4.42
CA LYS A 93 14.42 -2.79 -4.31
C LYS A 93 14.96 -3.22 -2.93
N SER A 94 15.35 -2.26 -2.08
CA SER A 94 15.73 -2.46 -0.69
C SER A 94 14.61 -2.95 0.22
N LEU A 95 13.33 -2.81 -0.16
CA LEU A 95 12.19 -3.32 0.63
C LEU A 95 11.96 -4.83 0.51
N LEU A 96 12.54 -5.50 -0.49
CA LEU A 96 12.48 -6.96 -0.65
C LEU A 96 13.54 -7.71 0.17
N LEU A 97 14.49 -7.01 0.80
CA LEU A 97 15.65 -7.61 1.47
C LEU A 97 15.56 -7.63 3.01
N VAL A 98 14.47 -7.16 3.63
CA VAL A 98 14.33 -7.09 5.10
C VAL A 98 13.48 -8.24 5.67
N VAL A 99 13.37 -9.35 4.94
CA VAL A 99 12.77 -10.60 5.42
C VAL A 99 13.75 -11.74 5.14
N TRP A 100 14.83 -11.79 5.92
CA TRP A 100 15.66 -12.97 6.23
C TRP A 100 16.18 -12.81 7.65
#